data_AF-A0A0N5ABJ2-F1
#
_entry.id   AF-A0A0N5ABJ2-F1
#
_cell.length_a   1.000
_cell.length_b   1.000
_cell.length_c   1.000
_cell.angle_alpha   90.00
_cell.angle_beta   90.00
_cell.angle_gamma   90.00
#
_symmetry.space_group_name_H-M   'P 1'
#
loop_
_entity.id
_entity.type
_entity.pdbx_description
1 polymer ?
#
loop_
_entity_poly.entity_id
_entity_poly.type
_entity_poly.pdbx_seq_one_letter_code
_entity_poly.pdbx_strand_id
1 'polypeptide(L)'
;MRTNGYIVVCGNSGLLKIIKLDDDVAETNVTYEFIKPQPFSTPPKLAVNQNLEGHGGNVEKAVWNETYQKLTSSDSNGLIIVWLIQNGNWFEEMINNRNKSRVVDMAWNSFGTKIAIAYKDGIVVTGAVNGNGLWTKKIEPDICAICVSP
;
A
#
# COMPACT_ATOMS: atom_id res chain seq x y z
N MET A 1 10.10 2.14 4.55
CA MET A 1 8.84 1.59 5.11
C MET A 1 8.96 0.15 5.65
N ARG A 2 9.89 -0.71 5.20
CA ARG A 2 10.32 -1.94 5.89
C ARG A 2 10.77 -1.68 7.33
N THR A 3 11.03 -0.41 7.64
CA THR A 3 11.54 0.12 8.91
C THR A 3 10.51 0.83 9.79
N ASN A 4 9.28 1.11 9.32
CA ASN A 4 8.37 2.01 10.05
C ASN A 4 7.10 1.32 10.58
N GLY A 5 6.96 0.00 10.39
CA GLY A 5 5.90 -0.80 11.01
C GLY A 5 4.47 -0.48 10.56
N TYR A 6 4.29 0.25 9.45
CA TYR A 6 2.96 0.56 8.92
C TYR A 6 2.33 -0.67 8.27
N ILE A 7 1.05 -0.87 8.58
CA ILE A 7 0.17 -1.86 7.96
C ILE A 7 -0.90 -1.10 7.20
N VAL A 8 -1.14 -1.51 5.96
CA VAL A 8 -2.26 -1.02 5.16
C VAL A 8 -3.34 -2.09 5.12
N VAL A 9 -4.58 -1.69 5.38
CA VAL A 9 -5.76 -2.55 5.30
C VAL A 9 -6.65 -2.00 4.20
N CYS A 10 -6.99 -2.87 3.24
CA CYS A 10 -7.93 -2.58 2.16
C CYS A 10 -9.22 -3.35 2.38
N GLY A 11 -10.34 -2.80 1.95
CA GLY A 11 -11.64 -3.46 2.05
C GLY A 11 -12.70 -2.85 1.15
N ASN A 12 -13.96 -3.11 1.51
CA ASN A 12 -15.10 -2.71 0.70
C ASN A 12 -15.45 -1.23 0.88
N SER A 13 -16.18 -0.66 -0.09
CA SER A 13 -16.78 0.68 0.00
C SER A 13 -15.78 1.79 0.37
N GLY A 14 -14.61 1.79 -0.28
CA GLY A 14 -13.58 2.80 -0.08
C GLY A 14 -12.68 2.58 1.14
N LEU A 15 -12.82 1.48 1.88
CA LEU A 15 -12.01 1.24 3.07
C LEU A 15 -10.53 1.09 2.71
N LEU A 16 -9.75 2.13 3.02
CA LEU A 16 -8.30 2.13 3.06
C LEU A 16 -7.87 2.68 4.42
N LYS A 17 -7.17 1.86 5.20
CA LYS A 17 -6.76 2.23 6.56
C LYS A 17 -5.27 1.99 6.76
N ILE A 18 -4.62 2.96 7.40
CA ILE A 18 -3.24 2.85 7.86
C ILE A 18 -3.22 2.62 9.36
N ILE A 19 -2.49 1.58 9.75
CA ILE A 19 -2.27 1.20 11.14
C ILE A 19 -0.77 1.18 11.43
N LYS A 20 -0.37 1.66 12.59
CA LYS A 20 0.98 1.46 13.13
C LYS A 20 0.86 1.05 14.60
N LEU A 21 1.59 0.02 15.01
CA LEU A 21 1.72 -0.35 16.42
C LEU A 21 2.58 0.70 17.16
N ASP A 22 2.27 0.97 18.43
CA ASP A 22 3.23 1.69 19.28
C ASP A 22 4.48 0.83 19.45
N ASP A 23 5.64 1.45 19.22
CA ASP A 23 6.94 0.77 19.35
C ASP A 23 7.29 0.49 20.84
N ASP A 24 6.50 1.02 21.79
CA ASP A 24 6.59 0.78 23.25
C ASP A 24 6.30 -0.67 23.68
N VAL A 25 6.03 -1.58 22.73
CA VAL A 25 5.91 -3.03 22.98
C VAL A 25 7.26 -3.76 22.73
N ALA A 26 8.33 -3.05 22.37
CA ALA A 26 9.64 -3.64 22.16
C ALA A 26 10.40 -3.83 23.49
N GLU A 27 10.90 -5.06 23.68
CA GLU A 27 11.88 -5.48 24.69
C GLU A 27 11.37 -5.76 26.12
N THR A 28 10.35 -6.62 26.24
CA THR A 28 10.40 -7.53 27.40
C THR A 28 11.52 -8.54 27.12
N ASN A 29 12.65 -8.38 27.81
CA ASN A 29 13.70 -9.39 27.89
C ASN A 29 13.09 -10.69 28.44
N VAL A 30 12.59 -11.56 27.57
CA VAL A 30 12.11 -12.87 27.96
C VAL A 30 13.34 -13.75 28.20
N THR A 31 13.90 -13.70 29.41
CA THR A 31 14.68 -14.81 29.92
C THR A 31 13.75 -16.02 30.04
N TYR A 32 14.18 -17.18 29.55
CA TYR A 32 13.42 -18.43 29.52
C TYR A 32 13.21 -19.05 30.92
N GLU A 33 12.90 -18.25 31.94
CA GLU A 33 12.51 -18.73 33.26
C GLU A 33 10.99 -18.60 33.43
N PHE A 34 10.31 -19.76 33.39
CA PHE A 34 8.93 -20.05 33.78
C PHE A 34 8.10 -18.86 34.32
N ILE A 35 7.57 -18.02 33.43
CA ILE A 35 6.70 -16.90 33.78
C ILE A 35 5.28 -17.45 34.05
N LYS A 36 4.79 -17.29 35.28
CA LYS A 36 3.37 -17.41 35.63
C LYS A 36 2.55 -16.49 34.71
N PRO A 37 1.42 -16.93 34.13
CA PRO A 37 0.62 -16.08 33.27
C PRO A 37 0.15 -14.86 34.07
N GLN A 38 0.70 -13.68 33.77
CA GLN A 38 0.17 -12.44 34.30
C GLN A 38 -1.19 -12.18 33.63
N PRO A 39 -2.26 -12.02 34.42
CA PRO A 39 -3.54 -11.62 33.86
C PRO A 39 -3.49 -10.12 33.57
N PHE A 40 -3.91 -9.73 32.36
CA PHE A 40 -4.10 -8.35 31.89
C PHE A 40 -2.84 -7.58 31.48
N SER A 41 -2.18 -8.00 30.40
CA SER A 41 -1.48 -7.02 29.55
C SER A 41 -2.52 -6.15 28.85
N THR A 42 -2.51 -4.84 29.11
CA THR A 42 -3.27 -3.86 28.32
C THR A 42 -3.09 -4.14 26.82
N PRO A 43 -4.16 -4.13 26.01
CA PRO A 43 -4.02 -4.39 24.58
C PRO A 43 -3.04 -3.39 23.96
N PRO A 44 -2.17 -3.83 23.04
CA PRO A 44 -1.19 -2.96 22.41
C PRO A 44 -1.90 -1.75 21.79
N LYS A 45 -1.42 -0.55 22.13
CA LYS A 45 -1.96 0.70 21.62
C LYS A 45 -1.45 0.91 20.18
N LEU A 46 -2.28 1.54 19.36
CA LEU A 46 -1.91 1.91 17.99
C LEU A 46 -1.33 3.32 18.00
N ALA A 47 -0.11 3.47 17.50
CA ALA A 47 0.51 4.77 17.22
C ALA A 47 -0.24 5.50 16.09
N VAL A 48 -0.74 4.75 15.10
CA VAL A 48 -1.56 5.29 13.99
C VAL A 48 -2.74 4.38 13.74
N ASN A 49 -3.92 4.99 13.53
CA ASN A 49 -5.15 4.34 13.11
C ASN A 49 -5.97 5.35 12.29
N GLN A 50 -5.57 5.54 11.03
CA GLN A 50 -6.09 6.58 10.15
C GLN A 50 -6.83 5.96 8.95
N ASN A 51 -8.01 6.48 8.64
CA ASN A 51 -8.67 6.22 7.36
C ASN A 51 -8.11 7.17 6.28
N LEU A 52 -7.84 6.63 5.10
CA LEU A 52 -7.47 7.40 3.91
C LEU A 52 -8.69 7.45 2.99
N GLU A 53 -9.23 8.66 2.80
CA GLU A 53 -10.47 8.91 2.05
C GLU A 53 -10.16 9.34 0.62
N GLY A 54 -10.90 8.79 -0.35
CA GLY A 54 -10.74 9.14 -1.77
C GLY A 54 -11.27 8.04 -2.70
N HIS A 55 -11.21 6.77 -2.26
CA HIS A 55 -11.80 5.65 -2.97
C HIS A 55 -13.32 5.57 -2.77
N GLY A 56 -14.05 5.37 -3.87
CA GLY A 56 -15.49 5.07 -3.85
C GLY A 56 -15.81 3.60 -4.10
N GLY A 57 -14.87 2.83 -4.67
CA GLY A 57 -15.01 1.40 -4.92
C GLY A 57 -14.38 0.53 -3.83
N ASN A 58 -14.45 -0.79 -3.99
CA ASN A 58 -13.70 -1.70 -3.12
C ASN A 58 -12.21 -1.50 -3.38
N VAL A 59 -11.41 -1.27 -2.35
CA VAL A 59 -9.96 -1.13 -2.49
C VAL A 59 -9.37 -2.53 -2.64
N GLU A 60 -8.85 -2.84 -3.82
CA GLU A 60 -8.47 -4.21 -4.20
C GLU A 60 -6.95 -4.45 -4.14
N LYS A 61 -6.14 -3.40 -4.18
CA LYS A 61 -4.68 -3.47 -4.19
C LYS A 61 -4.07 -2.30 -3.42
N ALA A 62 -2.95 -2.58 -2.77
CA ALA A 62 -2.10 -1.60 -2.12
C ALA A 62 -0.64 -2.07 -2.17
N VAL A 63 0.27 -1.20 -2.58
CA VAL A 63 1.72 -1.49 -2.65
C VAL A 63 2.53 -0.33 -2.11
N TRP A 64 3.56 -0.66 -1.32
CA TRP A 64 4.47 0.33 -0.74
C TRP A 64 5.57 0.71 -1.74
N ASN A 65 5.88 2.01 -1.77
CA ASN A 65 7.14 2.53 -2.28
C ASN A 65 8.03 2.88 -1.08
N GLU A 66 8.92 1.96 -0.80
CA GLU A 66 9.79 1.98 0.36
C GLU A 66 10.76 3.15 0.38
N THR A 67 11.35 3.44 -0.78
CA THR A 67 12.39 4.45 -0.98
C THR A 67 11.84 5.86 -0.82
N TYR A 68 10.61 6.10 -1.31
CA TYR A 68 10.01 7.44 -1.32
C TYR A 68 8.90 7.62 -0.28
N GLN A 69 8.71 6.64 0.60
CA GLN A 69 7.67 6.67 1.65
C GLN A 69 6.28 6.95 1.09
N LYS A 70 5.94 6.26 0.00
CA LYS A 70 4.62 6.37 -0.64
C LYS A 70 3.83 5.08 -0.50
N LEU A 71 2.52 5.21 -0.53
CA LEU A 71 1.58 4.09 -0.71
C LEU A 71 0.88 4.29 -2.04
N THR A 72 0.73 3.24 -2.83
CA THR A 72 -0.14 3.27 -4.02
C THR A 72 -1.29 2.30 -3.81
N SER A 73 -2.51 2.79 -3.86
CA SER A 73 -3.74 1.99 -3.75
C SER A 73 -4.56 2.06 -5.02
N SER A 74 -5.37 1.04 -5.27
CA SER A 74 -6.35 1.06 -6.36
C SER A 74 -7.67 0.41 -5.98
N ASP A 75 -8.77 0.90 -6.54
CA ASP A 75 -10.10 0.34 -6.33
C ASP A 75 -10.69 -0.40 -7.54
N SER A 76 -11.84 -1.03 -7.31
CA SER A 76 -12.63 -1.78 -8.28
C SER A 76 -13.14 -0.95 -9.47
N ASN A 77 -13.14 0.38 -9.36
CA ASN A 77 -13.52 1.29 -10.44
C ASN A 77 -12.30 1.68 -11.31
N GLY A 78 -11.09 1.26 -10.93
CA GLY A 78 -9.85 1.59 -11.61
C GLY A 78 -9.24 2.93 -11.19
N LEU A 79 -9.73 3.54 -10.11
CA LEU A 79 -9.09 4.69 -9.48
C LEU A 79 -7.81 4.24 -8.79
N ILE A 80 -6.72 4.95 -9.03
CA ILE A 80 -5.44 4.77 -8.36
C ILE A 80 -5.10 6.05 -7.61
N ILE A 81 -4.70 5.92 -6.36
CA ILE A 81 -4.26 7.04 -5.53
C ILE A 81 -2.84 6.72 -5.01
N VAL A 82 -1.94 7.68 -5.16
CA VAL A 82 -0.62 7.67 -4.54
C VAL A 82 -0.69 8.57 -3.31
N TRP A 83 -0.34 8.02 -2.16
CA TRP A 83 -0.34 8.71 -0.88
C TRP A 83 1.10 8.96 -0.43
N LEU A 84 1.32 10.13 0.15
CA LEU A 84 2.59 10.54 0.73
C LEU A 84 2.39 10.84 2.22
N ILE A 85 3.38 10.48 3.04
CA ILE A 85 3.42 10.88 4.45
C ILE A 85 4.31 12.12 4.63
N GLN A 86 3.77 13.16 5.27
CA GLN A 86 4.51 14.36 5.67
C GLN A 86 4.18 14.69 7.12
N ASN A 87 5.20 14.86 7.96
CA ASN A 87 5.05 15.18 9.38
C ASN A 87 4.05 14.27 10.11
N GLY A 88 4.11 12.97 9.83
CA GLY A 88 3.24 11.95 10.44
C GLY A 88 1.83 11.86 9.87
N ASN A 89 1.46 12.71 8.90
CA ASN A 89 0.13 12.74 8.30
C ASN A 89 0.18 12.25 6.86
N TRP A 90 -0.82 11.47 6.46
CA TRP A 90 -0.98 10.94 5.10
C TRP A 90 -1.84 11.86 4.23
N PHE A 91 -1.40 12.07 3.00
CA PHE A 91 -2.06 12.94 2.01
C PHE A 91 -2.12 12.28 0.64
N GLU A 92 -3.14 12.63 -0.14
CA GLU A 92 -3.19 12.33 -1.57
C GLU A 92 -2.13 13.14 -2.31
N GLU A 93 -1.19 12.47 -2.96
CA GLU A 93 -0.15 13.11 -3.77
C GLU A 93 -0.52 13.08 -5.25
N MET A 94 -1.00 11.94 -5.75
CA MET A 94 -1.34 11.76 -7.16
C MET A 94 -2.59 10.91 -7.32
N ILE A 95 -3.40 11.25 -8.33
CA ILE A 95 -4.59 10.49 -8.70
C ILE A 95 -4.50 10.12 -10.17
N ASN A 96 -4.72 8.85 -10.48
CA ASN A 96 -4.86 8.37 -11.85
C ASN A 96 -6.17 7.58 -11.97
N ASN A 97 -7.05 8.03 -12.85
CA ASN A 97 -8.29 7.34 -13.14
C ASN A 97 -8.46 7.16 -14.65
N ARG A 98 -8.31 5.92 -15.11
CA ARG A 98 -8.45 5.59 -16.54
C ARG A 98 -9.92 5.46 -16.96
N ASN A 99 -10.87 5.33 -16.03
CA ASN A 99 -12.31 5.15 -16.29
C ASN A 99 -12.63 4.08 -17.36
N LYS A 100 -11.81 3.02 -17.45
CA LYS A 100 -11.93 1.98 -18.50
C LYS A 100 -11.82 0.56 -17.98
N SER A 101 -10.91 0.32 -17.04
CA SER A 101 -10.62 -1.02 -16.56
C SER A 101 -10.01 -0.94 -15.16
N ARG A 102 -10.30 -1.94 -14.33
CA ARG A 102 -9.71 -2.06 -12.99
C ARG A 102 -8.27 -2.52 -13.07
N VAL A 103 -7.51 -2.22 -12.03
CA VAL A 103 -6.15 -2.72 -11.83
C VAL A 103 -6.21 -4.17 -11.39
N VAL A 104 -5.43 -5.03 -12.03
CA VAL A 104 -5.25 -6.43 -11.62
C VAL A 104 -4.08 -6.55 -10.66
N ASP A 105 -2.98 -5.86 -10.93
CA ASP A 105 -1.80 -5.90 -10.08
C ASP A 105 -0.89 -4.69 -10.26
N MET A 106 -0.06 -4.41 -9.26
CA MET A 106 0.91 -3.31 -9.25
C MET A 106 2.20 -3.72 -8.54
N ALA A 107 3.34 -3.20 -8.99
CA ALA A 107 4.61 -3.40 -8.28
C ALA A 107 5.57 -2.24 -8.53
N TRP A 108 6.14 -1.71 -7.45
CA TRP A 108 7.29 -0.80 -7.50
C TRP A 108 8.58 -1.61 -7.71
N ASN A 109 9.56 -1.04 -8.43
CA ASN A 109 10.92 -1.59 -8.42
C ASN A 109 11.60 -1.34 -7.07
N SER A 110 12.70 -2.07 -6.79
CA SER A 110 13.48 -1.92 -5.54
C SER A 110 13.89 -0.50 -5.22
N PHE A 111 14.29 0.26 -6.24
CA PHE A 111 14.70 1.64 -6.09
C PHE A 111 13.52 2.60 -5.89
N GLY A 112 12.27 2.12 -6.01
CA GLY A 112 11.06 2.95 -5.89
C GLY A 112 10.91 4.00 -6.99
N THR A 113 11.74 3.96 -8.03
CA THR A 113 11.74 4.97 -9.10
C THR A 113 10.68 4.70 -10.16
N LYS A 114 10.22 3.46 -10.27
CA LYS A 114 9.27 3.00 -11.30
C LYS A 114 8.22 2.09 -10.68
N ILE A 115 6.99 2.24 -11.14
CA ILE A 115 5.87 1.35 -10.86
C ILE A 115 5.39 0.73 -12.16
N ALA A 116 5.13 -0.56 -12.14
CA ALA A 116 4.41 -1.26 -13.20
C ALA A 116 2.97 -1.52 -12.74
N ILE A 117 1.99 -1.29 -13.62
CA ILE A 117 0.56 -1.42 -13.34
C ILE A 117 -0.06 -2.24 -14.46
N ALA A 118 -0.73 -3.33 -14.11
CA ALA A 118 -1.47 -4.17 -15.04
C ALA A 118 -2.97 -3.95 -14.87
N TYR A 119 -3.67 -3.70 -15.97
CA TYR A 119 -5.13 -3.55 -16.01
C TYR A 119 -5.80 -4.80 -16.57
N LYS A 120 -7.07 -5.01 -16.21
CA LYS A 120 -7.84 -6.18 -16.62
C LYS A 120 -8.07 -6.26 -18.13
N ASP A 121 -7.96 -5.15 -18.85
CA ASP A 121 -8.15 -5.10 -20.31
C ASP A 121 -6.85 -5.36 -21.10
N GLY A 122 -5.84 -5.94 -20.45
CA GLY A 122 -4.56 -6.30 -21.07
C GLY A 122 -3.58 -5.14 -21.17
N ILE A 123 -3.93 -3.93 -20.71
CA ILE A 123 -3.00 -2.81 -20.71
C ILE A 123 -2.02 -2.93 -19.54
N VAL A 124 -0.72 -2.86 -19.85
CA VAL A 124 0.36 -2.69 -18.89
C VAL A 124 0.96 -1.31 -19.09
N VAL A 125 1.11 -0.56 -18.01
CA VAL A 125 1.83 0.72 -18.01
C VAL A 125 2.99 0.66 -17.05
N THR A 126 4.03 1.43 -17.35
CA THR A 126 5.06 1.77 -16.36
C THR A 126 5.07 3.28 -16.18
N GLY A 127 5.04 3.72 -14.92
CA GLY A 127 5.17 5.13 -14.53
C GLY A 127 6.40 5.36 -13.68
N ALA A 128 6.89 6.59 -13.63
CA ALA A 128 7.93 7.04 -12.73
C ALA A 128 7.33 7.52 -11.40
N VAL A 129 8.16 7.59 -10.36
CA VAL A 129 7.76 8.02 -8.99
C VAL A 129 7.20 9.45 -8.90
N ASN A 130 7.52 10.28 -9.88
CA ASN A 130 7.01 11.65 -10.02
C ASN A 130 5.75 11.73 -10.90
N GLY A 131 5.15 10.59 -11.27
CA GLY A 131 3.95 10.49 -12.08
C GLY A 131 4.14 10.53 -13.59
N ASN A 132 5.38 10.69 -14.09
CA ASN A 132 5.63 10.66 -15.53
C ASN A 132 5.36 9.26 -16.09
N GLY A 133 4.55 9.16 -17.15
CA GLY A 133 4.37 7.92 -17.89
C GLY A 133 5.67 7.56 -18.63
N LEU A 134 6.15 6.32 -18.47
CA LEU A 134 7.36 5.83 -19.14
C LEU A 134 7.02 5.03 -20.40
N TRP A 135 6.10 4.07 -20.30
CA TRP A 135 5.61 3.34 -21.47
C TRP A 135 4.26 2.66 -21.20
N THR A 136 3.61 2.24 -22.28
CA THR A 136 2.35 1.48 -22.28
C THR A 136 2.42 0.37 -23.31
N LYS A 137 1.91 -0.82 -22.97
CA LYS A 137 1.83 -1.97 -23.89
C LYS A 137 0.54 -2.74 -23.65
N LYS A 138 -0.10 -3.19 -24.73
CA LYS A 138 -1.16 -4.20 -24.66
C LYS A 138 -0.55 -5.60 -24.67
N ILE A 139 -0.92 -6.42 -23.70
CA ILE A 139 -0.52 -7.81 -23.51
C ILE A 139 -1.79 -8.66 -23.55
N GLU A 140 -1.71 -9.81 -24.23
CA GLU A 140 -2.79 -10.79 -24.34
C GLU A 140 -2.21 -12.20 -24.11
N PRO A 141 -2.99 -13.16 -23.56
CA PRO A 141 -4.36 -13.01 -23.06
C PRO A 141 -4.41 -12.30 -21.69
N ASP A 142 -5.56 -12.35 -21.00
CA ASP A 142 -5.80 -11.68 -19.71
C ASP A 142 -4.64 -11.79 -18.72
N ILE A 143 -4.29 -10.64 -18.12
CA ILE A 143 -3.19 -10.53 -17.16
C ILE A 143 -3.71 -10.95 -15.77
N CYS A 144 -2.91 -11.71 -15.03
CA CYS A 144 -3.23 -12.13 -13.65
C CYS A 144 -2.36 -11.46 -12.58
N ALA A 145 -1.09 -11.16 -12.90
CA ALA A 145 -0.13 -10.61 -11.94
C ALA A 145 1.00 -9.87 -12.67
N ILE A 146 1.71 -9.01 -11.94
CA ILE A 146 2.96 -8.39 -12.39
C ILE A 146 4.01 -8.52 -11.30
N CYS A 147 5.27 -8.73 -11.70
CA CYS A 147 6.40 -8.69 -10.79
C CYS A 147 7.47 -7.80 -11.41
N VAL A 148 8.07 -6.96 -10.58
CA VAL A 148 9.21 -6.11 -10.95
C VAL A 148 10.41 -6.60 -10.16
N SER A 149 11.55 -6.72 -10.83
CA SER A 149 12.76 -7.20 -10.17
C SER A 149 13.18 -6.25 -9.03
N PRO A 150 13.90 -6.79 -8.04
CA PRO A 150 14.69 -5.96 -7.15
C PRO A 150 15.83 -5.24 -7.88
#